data_AF-A0A9E2XMM7-F1
#
_entry.id   AF-A0A9E2XMM7-F1
#
_cell.length_a   1.000
_cell.length_b   1.000
_cell.length_c   1.000
_cell.angle_alpha   90.00
_cell.angle_beta   90.00
_cell.angle_gamma   90.00
#
_symmetry.space_group_name_H-M   'P 1'
#
loop_
_entity.id
_entity.type
_entity.pdbx_description
1 polymer ?
#
loop_
_entity_poly.entity_id
_entity_poly.type
_entity_poly.pdbx_seq_one_letter_code
_entity_poly.pdbx_strand_id
1 'polypeptide(L)' 'MTNAFAPAVRTGERSETLRAAAVALLLGLGLIFLTGFAYPEVIHNAAHDTRHGLSFPCH' A
#
# COMPACT_ATOMS: atom_id res chain seq x y z
N MET A 1 -14.12 30.41 -25.69
CA MET A 1 -15.05 29.35 -25.26
C MET A 1 -14.26 28.05 -25.15
N THR A 2 -13.58 27.79 -24.02
CA THR A 2 -12.80 26.56 -23.83
C THR A 2 -13.67 25.56 -23.07
N ASN A 3 -14.11 24.52 -23.79
CA ASN A 3 -14.93 23.44 -23.24
C ASN A 3 -14.08 22.61 -22.27
N ALA A 4 -14.47 22.55 -21.00
CA ALA A 4 -13.84 21.68 -20.03
C ALA A 4 -14.18 20.22 -20.36
N PHE A 5 -13.16 19.42 -20.72
CA PHE A 5 -13.26 17.97 -20.70
C PHE A 5 -13.35 17.52 -19.23
N ALA A 6 -14.57 17.33 -18.74
CA ALA A 6 -14.77 16.56 -17.52
C ALA A 6 -14.28 15.11 -17.80
N PRO A 7 -13.44 14.50 -16.95
CA PRO A 7 -13.09 13.11 -17.13
C PRO A 7 -14.36 12.28 -16.86
N ALA A 8 -14.98 11.78 -17.93
CA ALA A 8 -15.96 10.73 -17.80
C ALA A 8 -15.23 9.50 -17.27
N VAL A 9 -15.34 9.24 -15.96
CA VAL A 9 -14.77 8.04 -15.32
C VAL A 9 -15.31 6.83 -16.07
N ARG A 10 -14.48 6.20 -16.89
CA ARG A 10 -14.87 4.99 -17.58
C ARG A 10 -15.03 3.90 -16.54
N THR A 11 -16.15 3.19 -16.56
CA THR A 11 -16.45 2.08 -15.65
C THR A 11 -15.32 1.04 -15.61
N GLY A 12 -14.63 0.83 -16.74
CA GLY A 12 -13.42 0.01 -16.82
C GLY A 12 -12.24 0.54 -16.00
N GLU A 13 -11.95 1.85 -16.03
CA GLU A 13 -10.84 2.44 -15.28
C GLU A 13 -11.05 2.36 -13.76
N ARG A 14 -12.29 2.55 -13.31
CA ARG A 14 -12.64 2.39 -11.89
C ARG A 14 -12.52 0.94 -11.44
N SER A 15 -12.91 -0.02 -12.29
CA SER A 15 -12.77 -1.45 -11.99
C SER A 15 -11.29 -1.86 -11.85
N GLU A 16 -10.43 -1.41 -12.76
CA GLU A 16 -8.99 -1.66 -12.68
C GLU A 16 -8.36 -1.00 -11.45
N THR A 17 -8.76 0.24 -11.13
CA THR A 17 -8.30 0.93 -9.91
C THR A 17 -8.70 0.16 -8.65
N LEU A 18 -9.94 -0.36 -8.58
CA LEU A 18 -10.41 -1.15 -7.45
C LEU A 18 -9.70 -2.49 -7.33
N ARG A 19 -9.37 -3.14 -8.45
CA ARG A 19 -8.57 -4.37 -8.47
C ARG A 19 -7.17 -4.13 -7.92
N ALA A 20 -6.50 -3.07 -8.41
CA ALA A 20 -5.18 -2.69 -7.91
C ALA A 20 -5.21 -2.34 -6.41
N ALA A 21 -6.22 -1.58 -5.97
CA ALA A 21 -6.41 -1.23 -4.57
C ALA A 21 -6.65 -2.47 -3.69
N ALA A 22 -7.45 -3.44 -4.16
CA ALA A 22 -7.69 -4.69 -3.44
C ALA A 22 -6.40 -5.50 -3.28
N VAL A 23 -5.59 -5.63 -4.33
CA VAL A 23 -4.29 -6.31 -4.27
C VAL A 23 -3.35 -5.60 -3.30
N ALA A 24 -3.25 -4.26 -3.37
CA ALA A 24 -2.41 -3.49 -2.47
C ALA A 24 -2.86 -3.63 -1.00
N LEU A 25 -4.17 -3.64 -0.74
CA LEU A 25 -4.73 -3.81 0.59
C LEU A 25 -4.46 -5.21 1.14
N LEU A 26 -4.67 -6.25 0.34
CA LEU A 26 -4.36 -7.64 0.71
C LEU A 26 -2.86 -7.81 0.99
N LEU A 27 -2.00 -7.23 0.16
CA LEU A 27 -0.56 -7.24 0.39
C LEU A 27 -0.19 -6.53 1.70
N GLY A 28 -0.72 -5.33 1.94
CA GLY A 28 -0.47 -4.57 3.16
C GLY A 28 -0.93 -5.29 4.42
N LEU A 29 -2.15 -5.83 4.41
CA LEU A 29 -2.67 -6.65 5.51
C LEU A 29 -1.83 -7.92 5.71
N GLY A 30 -1.41 -8.57 4.63
CA GLY A 30 -0.52 -9.73 4.66
C GLY A 30 0.81 -9.42 5.33
N LEU A 31 1.45 -8.31 4.97
CA LEU A 31 2.72 -7.87 5.58
C LEU A 31 2.56 -7.61 7.09
N ILE A 32 1.48 -6.96 7.51
CA ILE A 32 1.19 -6.72 8.94
C ILE A 32 1.01 -8.03 9.67
N PHE A 33 0.21 -8.95 9.12
CA PHE A 33 -0.06 -10.24 9.77
C PHE A 33 1.21 -11.10 9.86
N LEU A 34 1.94 -11.25 8.76
CA LEU A 34 3.16 -12.07 8.70
C LEU A 34 4.24 -11.57 9.66
N THR A 35 4.43 -10.25 9.77
CA THR A 35 5.46 -9.68 10.65
C THR A 35 4.99 -9.61 12.11
N GLY A 36 3.73 -9.27 12.35
CA GLY A 36 3.15 -9.15 13.70
C GLY A 36 2.99 -10.48 14.44
N PHE A 37 2.77 -11.58 13.71
CA PHE A 37 2.62 -12.93 14.27
C PHE A 37 3.77 -13.87 13.88
N ALA A 38 4.91 -13.32 13.45
CA ALA A 38 6.10 -14.12 13.15
C ALA A 38 6.58 -14.86 14.41
N TYR A 39 6.71 -16.18 14.34
CA TYR A 39 7.40 -16.95 15.37
C TYR A 39 8.91 -16.65 15.42
N PRO A 40 9.61 -16.47 14.28
CA PRO A 40 11.00 -16.05 14.30
C PRO A 40 11.12 -14.56 14.62
N GLU A 41 11.77 -14.24 15.74
CA GLU A 41 12.05 -12.87 16.20
C GLU A 41 12.75 -12.02 15.13
N VAL A 42 13.56 -12.65 14.27
CA VAL A 42 14.29 -11.96 13.18
C VAL A 42 13.35 -11.25 12.19
N ILE A 43 12.20 -11.85 11.87
CA ILE A 43 11.25 -11.25 10.91
C ILE A 43 10.50 -10.09 11.56
N HIS A 44 10.10 -10.25 12.83
CA HIS A 44 9.48 -9.20 13.61
C HIS A 44 10.43 -8.00 13.77
N ASN A 45 11.67 -8.26 14.18
CA ASN A 45 12.70 -7.24 14.36
C ASN A 45 13.05 -6.53 13.04
N ALA A 46 13.17 -7.25 11.92
CA ALA A 46 13.40 -6.62 10.62
C ALA A 46 12.27 -5.64 10.21
N ALA A 47 11.01 -5.97 10.53
CA ALA A 47 9.88 -5.08 10.31
C ALA A 47 9.93 -3.85 11.23
N HIS A 48 10.31 -4.04 12.50
CA HIS A 48 10.56 -2.97 13.46
C HIS A 48 11.71 -2.04 13.04
N ASP A 49 12.81 -2.59 12.55
CA ASP A 49 13.96 -1.81 12.07
C ASP A 49 13.60 -1.04 10.80
N THR A 50 12.82 -1.64 9.91
CA THR A 50 12.33 -0.98 8.69
C THR A 50 11.48 0.23 9.03
N ARG A 51 10.53 0.17 9.97
CA ARG A 51 9.75 1.37 10.37
C ARG A 51 10.63 2.45 11.01
N HIS A 52 11.69 2.08 11.74
CA HIS A 52 12.64 3.02 12.31
C HIS A 52 13.50 3.68 11.22
N GLY A 53 13.91 2.92 10.20
CA GLY A 53 14.63 3.42 9.03
C GLY A 53 13.77 4.24 8.07
N LEU A 54 12.49 3.91 7.92
CA LEU A 54 11.53 4.67 7.10
C LEU A 54 11.10 5.99 7.76
N SER A 55 11.30 6.13 9.07
CA SER A 55 11.14 7.41 9.78
C SER A 55 12.28 8.40 9.47
N PHE A 56 12.84 8.34 8.26
CA PHE A 56 13.98 9.12 7.80
C PHE A 56 13.73 10.61 8.07
N PRO A 57 14.59 11.29 8.87
CA PRO A 57 14.68 12.74 8.77
C PRO A 57 15.31 13.07 7.41
N CYS A 58 14.80 14.07 6.71
CA CYS A 58 15.48 14.65 5.55
C CYS A 58 16.74 15.47 5.94
N HIS A 59 17.30 15.21 7.13
CA HIS A 59 18.56 15.75 7.63
C HIS A 59 19.22 14.77 8.61
#